data_AF-A0A0N7KU31-F1
#
_entry.id   AF-A0A0N7KU31-F1
#
_cell.length_a   1.000
_cell.length_b   1.000
_cell.length_c   1.000
_cell.angle_alpha   90.00
_cell.angle_beta   90.00
_cell.angle_gamma   90.00
#
_symmetry.space_group_name_H-M   'P 1'
#
loop_
_entity.id
_entity.type
_entity.pdbx_description
1 polymer ?
#
loop_
_entity_poly.entity_id
_entity_poly.type
_entity_poly.pdbx_seq_one_letter_code
_entity_poly.pdbx_strand_id
1 'polypeptide(L)'
;WQTQGSNACPDMRCPGFESVFSSEIVPGMVINPVSTTSSDKQYITVRVSKDPNSGDWQVYYGFNGEARLTGYYPRSLFTSLSYKPVTIMFGGYAFKKEHKLPSPPMGSGNASIKNAASFSSVKFFDAGGNSHQINSALGYISNCYRVSDFEHDGFFYGGPGNFC
;
A
#
# COMPACT_ATOMS: atom_id res chain seq x y z
N TRP A 1 -6.30 -3.01 -7.45
CA TRP A 1 -7.70 -2.86 -7.05
C TRP A 1 -8.46 -4.17 -7.22
N GLN A 2 -9.52 -4.38 -6.45
CA GLN A 2 -10.45 -5.49 -6.62
C GLN A 2 -11.87 -4.94 -6.57
N THR A 3 -12.70 -5.27 -7.55
CA THR A 3 -14.13 -4.92 -7.56
C THR A 3 -14.95 -6.13 -7.13
N GLN A 4 -16.21 -5.93 -6.73
CA GLN A 4 -17.07 -7.02 -6.33
C GLN A 4 -17.21 -8.04 -7.47
N GLY A 5 -16.87 -9.31 -7.21
CA GLY A 5 -16.95 -10.38 -8.20
C GLY A 5 -15.78 -10.47 -9.18
N SER A 6 -14.70 -9.69 -9.00
CA SER A 6 -13.49 -9.78 -9.83
C SER A 6 -12.27 -10.28 -9.05
N ASN A 7 -11.29 -10.77 -9.80
CA ASN A 7 -9.97 -11.08 -9.26
C ASN A 7 -9.23 -9.80 -8.88
N ALA A 8 -8.35 -9.88 -7.88
CA ALA A 8 -7.48 -8.76 -7.54
C ALA A 8 -6.60 -8.38 -8.73
N CYS A 9 -6.63 -7.10 -9.11
CA CYS A 9 -5.81 -6.53 -10.16
C CYS A 9 -4.68 -5.67 -9.57
N PRO A 10 -3.42 -6.11 -9.64
CA PRO A 10 -2.33 -5.40 -8.96
C PRO A 10 -1.70 -4.28 -9.79
N ASP A 11 -1.94 -4.23 -11.10
CA ASP A 11 -1.22 -3.35 -12.04
C ASP A 11 -2.08 -2.94 -13.24
N MET A 12 -1.50 -2.16 -14.14
CA MET A 12 -2.16 -1.62 -15.32
C MET A 12 -2.60 -2.66 -16.37
N ARG A 13 -2.36 -3.97 -16.18
CA ARG A 13 -2.84 -5.01 -17.12
C ARG A 13 -4.35 -5.20 -17.07
N CYS A 14 -5.02 -4.74 -15.99
CA CYS A 14 -6.47 -4.67 -15.98
C CYS A 14 -6.92 -3.21 -16.08
N PRO A 15 -8.13 -2.98 -16.64
CA PRO A 15 -8.69 -1.64 -16.72
C PRO A 15 -9.16 -1.16 -15.35
N GLY A 16 -9.10 0.15 -15.13
CA GLY A 16 -9.75 0.81 -14.00
C GLY A 16 -8.96 1.94 -13.37
N PHE A 17 -7.63 1.92 -13.42
CA PHE A 17 -6.85 3.09 -13.04
C PHE A 17 -6.68 4.02 -14.24
N GLU A 18 -6.94 5.32 -14.04
CA GLU A 18 -6.73 6.36 -15.02
C GLU A 18 -5.61 7.29 -14.55
N SER A 19 -4.56 7.43 -15.35
CA SER A 19 -3.41 8.27 -15.03
C SER A 19 -3.67 9.71 -15.45
N VAL A 20 -3.20 10.68 -14.65
CA VAL A 20 -3.22 12.08 -15.10
C VAL A 20 -2.10 12.33 -16.11
N PHE A 21 -2.33 13.25 -17.05
CA PHE A 21 -1.37 13.56 -18.12
C PHE A 21 0.03 13.94 -17.61
N SER A 22 0.13 14.54 -16.42
CA SER A 22 1.39 14.97 -15.83
C SER A 22 2.15 13.87 -15.06
N SER A 23 1.67 12.63 -15.08
CA SER A 23 2.22 11.53 -14.29
C SER A 23 2.54 10.32 -15.16
N GLU A 24 3.78 9.85 -15.08
CA GLU A 24 4.19 8.55 -15.62
C GLU A 24 4.03 7.42 -14.60
N ILE A 25 3.74 7.75 -13.34
CA ILE A 25 3.61 6.78 -12.26
C ILE A 25 2.25 6.09 -12.33
N VAL A 26 2.27 4.76 -12.35
CA VAL A 26 1.09 3.90 -12.41
C VAL A 26 1.19 2.69 -11.47
N PRO A 27 0.06 2.11 -11.02
CA PRO A 27 0.05 0.86 -10.27
C PRO A 27 0.84 -0.26 -10.95
N GLY A 28 1.64 -0.98 -10.16
CA GLY A 28 2.48 -2.07 -10.64
C GLY A 28 3.88 -1.68 -11.10
N MET A 29 4.21 -0.38 -11.13
CA MET A 29 5.58 0.05 -11.39
C MET A 29 6.55 -0.41 -10.31
N VAL A 30 7.79 -0.68 -10.73
CA VAL A 30 8.90 -1.03 -9.84
C VAL A 30 9.44 0.24 -9.18
N ILE A 31 9.62 0.20 -7.86
CA ILE A 31 10.33 1.25 -7.12
C ILE A 31 11.80 1.18 -7.53
N ASN A 32 12.31 2.25 -8.12
CA ASN A 32 13.69 2.33 -8.57
C ASN A 32 14.24 3.75 -8.31
N PRO A 33 15.40 3.90 -7.64
CA PRO A 33 16.19 2.85 -6.99
C PRO A 33 15.47 2.18 -5.82
N VAL A 34 15.90 0.96 -5.47
CA VAL A 34 15.47 0.26 -4.24
C VAL A 34 16.37 0.63 -3.06
N SER A 35 15.85 0.47 -1.84
CA SER A 35 16.65 0.64 -0.62
C SER A 35 17.82 -0.34 -0.55
N THR A 36 18.98 0.13 -0.07
CA THR A 36 20.10 -0.75 0.28
C THR A 36 20.02 -1.15 1.75
N THR A 37 20.68 -2.25 2.11
CA THR A 37 20.73 -2.69 3.51
C THR A 37 21.56 -1.76 4.39
N SER A 38 22.60 -1.13 3.83
CA SER A 38 23.65 -0.42 4.57
C SER A 38 23.59 1.11 4.54
N SER A 39 22.94 1.73 3.54
CA SER A 39 22.93 3.19 3.40
C SER A 39 21.55 3.71 3.02
N ASP A 40 21.29 3.77 1.71
CA ASP A 40 20.22 4.56 1.13
C ASP A 40 18.89 3.87 1.36
N LYS A 41 18.07 4.49 2.22
CA LYS A 41 16.67 4.12 2.40
C LYS A 41 15.83 4.97 1.46
N GLN A 42 15.00 4.28 0.70
CA GLN A 42 14.03 4.87 -0.22
C GLN A 42 12.67 4.86 0.44
N TYR A 43 11.94 5.96 0.30
CA TYR A 43 10.61 6.14 0.86
C TYR A 43 9.63 6.41 -0.27
N ILE A 44 8.50 5.72 -0.24
CA ILE A 44 7.34 6.06 -1.05
C ILE A 44 6.26 6.63 -0.15
N THR A 45 5.63 7.71 -0.62
CA THR A 45 4.46 8.30 0.03
C THR A 45 3.25 8.00 -0.84
N VAL A 46 2.26 7.31 -0.28
CA VAL A 46 0.99 7.02 -0.97
C VAL A 46 -0.14 7.63 -0.17
N ARG A 47 -1.00 8.38 -0.86
CA ARG A 47 -2.26 8.89 -0.30
C ARG A 47 -3.39 8.54 -1.25
N VAL A 48 -4.51 8.09 -0.68
CA VAL A 48 -5.75 7.85 -1.40
C VAL A 48 -6.83 8.71 -0.77
N SER A 49 -7.52 9.50 -1.57
CA SER A 49 -8.64 10.32 -1.11
C SER A 49 -9.74 10.38 -2.15
N LYS A 50 -10.99 10.42 -1.69
CA LYS A 50 -12.14 10.59 -2.58
C LYS A 50 -12.31 12.07 -2.88
N ASP A 51 -12.31 12.44 -4.15
CA ASP A 51 -12.63 13.80 -4.58
C ASP A 51 -14.12 14.08 -4.29
N PRO A 52 -14.45 15.14 -3.53
CA PRO A 52 -15.85 15.45 -3.22
C PRO A 52 -16.67 15.84 -4.44
N ASN A 53 -16.04 16.31 -5.53
CA ASN A 53 -16.75 16.79 -6.72
C ASN A 53 -17.12 15.64 -7.67
N SER A 54 -16.14 14.88 -8.15
CA SER A 54 -16.36 13.72 -9.04
C SER A 54 -16.83 12.48 -8.27
N GLY A 55 -16.40 12.34 -7.01
CA GLY A 55 -16.51 11.11 -6.24
C GLY A 55 -15.48 10.05 -6.63
N ASP A 56 -14.55 10.36 -7.53
CA ASP A 56 -13.44 9.49 -7.92
C ASP A 56 -12.42 9.36 -6.79
N TRP A 57 -11.73 8.23 -6.75
CA TRP A 57 -10.70 7.96 -5.75
C TRP A 57 -9.34 8.35 -6.30
N GLN A 58 -8.91 9.55 -5.95
CA GLN A 58 -7.61 10.09 -6.34
C GLN A 58 -6.49 9.38 -5.61
N VAL A 59 -5.43 9.07 -6.35
CA VAL A 59 -4.21 8.43 -5.86
C VAL A 59 -3.05 9.39 -6.05
N TYR A 60 -2.36 9.64 -4.94
CA TYR A 60 -1.19 10.48 -4.87
C TYR A 60 0.04 9.63 -4.58
N TYR A 61 1.14 9.93 -5.26
CA TYR A 61 2.40 9.23 -5.12
C TYR A 61 3.56 10.22 -5.01
N GLY A 62 4.53 9.92 -4.14
CA GLY A 62 5.79 10.63 -4.03
C GLY A 62 6.95 9.67 -3.76
N PHE A 63 8.12 9.96 -4.31
CA PHE A 63 9.35 9.21 -4.07
C PHE A 63 10.35 10.14 -3.37
N ASN A 64 10.76 9.78 -2.15
CA ASN A 64 11.61 10.58 -1.25
C ASN A 64 11.17 12.05 -1.12
N GLY A 65 9.87 12.31 -1.18
CA GLY A 65 9.36 13.67 -1.19
C GLY A 65 7.83 13.72 -1.12
N GLU A 66 7.31 14.90 -1.41
CA GLU A 66 5.88 15.16 -1.38
C GLU A 66 5.13 14.35 -2.44
N ALA A 67 3.97 13.82 -2.05
CA ALA A 67 3.11 13.07 -2.95
C ALA A 67 2.30 14.01 -3.86
N ARG A 68 2.31 13.73 -5.16
CA ARG A 68 1.55 14.49 -6.18
C ARG A 68 0.45 13.62 -6.76
N LEU A 69 -0.60 14.25 -7.28
CA LEU A 69 -1.69 13.54 -7.95
C LEU A 69 -1.12 12.77 -9.15
N THR A 70 -1.35 11.47 -9.16
CA THR A 70 -0.77 10.55 -10.15
C THR A 70 -1.84 9.93 -11.04
N GLY A 71 -3.05 9.80 -10.51
CA GLY A 71 -4.20 9.26 -11.22
C GLY A 71 -5.37 9.05 -10.27
N TYR A 72 -6.37 8.34 -10.74
CA TYR A 72 -7.58 8.05 -9.96
C TYR A 72 -8.20 6.72 -10.39
N TYR A 73 -9.03 6.18 -9.50
CA TYR A 73 -10.01 5.16 -9.84
C TYR A 73 -11.38 5.82 -9.97
N PRO A 74 -12.07 5.64 -11.11
CA PRO A 74 -13.43 6.14 -11.29
C PRO A 74 -14.36 5.65 -10.18
N ARG A 75 -15.24 6.52 -9.70
CA ARG A 75 -16.28 6.22 -8.71
C ARG A 75 -17.09 4.99 -9.07
N SER A 76 -17.34 4.79 -10.36
CA SER A 76 -18.13 3.68 -10.92
C SER A 76 -17.56 2.30 -10.56
N LEU A 77 -16.25 2.19 -10.30
CA LEU A 77 -15.61 0.94 -9.88
C LEU A 77 -15.96 0.55 -8.44
N PHE A 78 -16.31 1.52 -7.59
CA PHE A 78 -16.45 1.32 -6.15
C PHE A 78 -17.80 1.83 -5.63
N THR A 79 -18.87 1.20 -6.10
CA THR A 79 -20.24 1.58 -5.72
C THR A 79 -20.48 1.42 -4.22
N SER A 80 -19.99 0.35 -3.59
CA SER A 80 -20.22 0.04 -2.17
C SER A 80 -19.43 0.94 -1.21
N LEU A 81 -18.22 1.40 -1.58
CA LEU A 81 -17.40 2.27 -0.73
C LEU A 81 -18.04 3.66 -0.50
N SER A 82 -19.11 3.99 -1.23
CA SER A 82 -19.73 5.31 -1.16
C SER A 82 -20.81 5.48 -0.09
N TYR A 83 -21.36 4.39 0.47
CA TYR A 83 -22.48 4.47 1.43
C TYR A 83 -22.47 3.38 2.52
N LYS A 84 -21.46 2.51 2.57
CA LYS A 84 -21.33 1.47 3.59
C LYS A 84 -20.12 1.73 4.50
N PRO A 85 -20.14 1.23 5.75
CA PRO A 85 -18.93 1.15 6.57
C PRO A 85 -17.81 0.45 5.79
N VAL A 86 -16.61 0.99 5.89
CA VAL A 86 -15.43 0.48 5.18
C VAL A 86 -14.44 -0.11 6.16
N THR A 87 -13.88 -1.26 5.81
CA THR A 87 -12.69 -1.79 6.48
C THR A 87 -11.47 -1.29 5.71
N ILE A 88 -10.56 -0.61 6.39
CA ILE A 88 -9.30 -0.14 5.82
C ILE A 88 -8.20 -1.11 6.28
N MET A 89 -7.42 -1.62 5.33
CA MET A 89 -6.28 -2.49 5.59
C MET A 89 -5.02 -1.89 5.00
N PHE A 90 -3.91 -2.01 5.73
CA PHE A 90 -2.57 -1.61 5.27
C PHE A 90 -1.70 -2.86 5.16
N GLY A 91 -0.85 -2.92 4.15
CA GLY A 91 0.11 -4.00 4.02
C GLY A 91 0.58 -4.21 2.61
N GLY A 92 1.02 -5.43 2.35
CA GLY A 92 1.48 -5.89 1.05
C GLY A 92 1.54 -7.41 1.03
N TYR A 93 1.84 -7.96 -0.14
CA TYR A 93 1.97 -9.39 -0.33
C TYR A 93 3.29 -9.70 -1.02
N ALA A 94 3.83 -10.86 -0.70
CA ALA A 94 4.94 -11.47 -1.42
C ALA A 94 4.40 -12.71 -2.10
N PHE A 95 4.66 -12.85 -3.40
CA PHE A 95 4.09 -13.91 -4.22
C PHE A 95 5.17 -14.86 -4.72
N LYS A 96 4.85 -16.16 -4.69
CA LYS A 96 5.62 -17.21 -5.35
C LYS A 96 4.69 -18.05 -6.23
N LYS A 97 5.19 -18.51 -7.37
CA LYS A 97 4.43 -19.38 -8.27
C LYS A 97 4.39 -20.83 -7.78
N GLU A 98 5.47 -21.30 -7.16
CA GLU A 98 5.61 -22.68 -6.72
C GLU A 98 5.50 -22.81 -5.20
N HIS A 99 4.44 -23.46 -4.72
CA HIS A 99 4.20 -23.63 -3.28
C HIS A 99 5.30 -24.42 -2.56
N LYS A 100 6.06 -25.25 -3.28
CA LYS A 100 7.16 -26.06 -2.74
C LYS A 100 8.44 -25.27 -2.51
N LEU A 101 8.53 -24.02 -2.97
CA LEU A 101 9.68 -23.16 -2.71
C LEU A 101 9.44 -22.32 -1.45
N PRO A 102 10.49 -21.91 -0.73
CA PRO A 102 10.33 -20.95 0.36
C PRO A 102 9.70 -19.65 -0.17
N SER A 103 8.89 -19.01 0.67
CA SER A 103 8.35 -17.68 0.38
C SER A 103 9.50 -16.69 0.22
N PRO A 104 9.44 -15.77 -0.76
CA PRO A 104 10.54 -14.86 -1.04
C PRO A 104 10.73 -13.87 0.11
N PRO A 105 11.86 -13.16 0.18
CA PRO A 105 12.04 -12.10 1.17
C PRO A 105 10.99 -10.99 0.96
N MET A 106 10.55 -10.38 2.07
CA MET A 106 9.70 -9.20 2.08
C MET A 106 10.47 -8.02 2.70
N GLY A 107 10.33 -6.84 2.08
CA GLY A 107 11.21 -5.70 2.38
C GLY A 107 12.63 -5.98 1.90
N SER A 108 13.63 -5.68 2.72
CA SER A 108 15.04 -6.03 2.44
C SER A 108 15.38 -7.50 2.70
N GLY A 109 14.47 -8.31 3.24
CA GLY A 109 14.75 -9.67 3.67
C GLY A 109 15.52 -9.79 4.98
N ASN A 110 15.82 -8.68 5.66
CA ASN A 110 16.58 -8.71 6.92
C ASN A 110 15.81 -9.46 8.03
N ALA A 111 16.50 -10.33 8.76
CA ALA A 111 15.91 -11.08 9.88
C ALA A 111 15.45 -10.18 11.04
N SER A 112 16.14 -9.06 11.25
CA SER A 112 15.68 -8.01 12.15
C SER A 112 14.59 -7.20 11.46
N ILE A 113 13.34 -7.37 11.90
CA ILE A 113 12.16 -6.72 11.31
C ILE A 113 12.30 -5.20 11.21
N LYS A 114 12.97 -4.57 12.19
CA LYS A 114 13.22 -3.12 12.21
C LYS A 114 14.08 -2.63 11.05
N ASN A 115 14.83 -3.54 10.41
CA ASN A 115 15.70 -3.28 9.28
C ASN A 115 15.14 -3.86 7.95
N ALA A 116 13.98 -4.52 8.00
CA ALA A 116 13.36 -5.15 6.83
C ALA A 116 12.61 -4.11 5.97
N ALA A 117 11.51 -3.58 6.49
CA ALA A 117 10.73 -2.48 5.92
C ALA A 117 9.81 -1.88 7.00
N SER A 118 9.23 -0.72 6.71
CA SER A 118 8.31 -0.03 7.62
C SER A 118 7.21 0.69 6.88
N PHE A 119 6.02 0.72 7.48
CA PHE A 119 5.03 1.76 7.27
C PHE A 119 5.18 2.82 8.34
N SER A 120 5.08 4.09 7.96
CA SER A 120 5.18 5.23 8.86
C SER A 120 4.19 6.31 8.46
N SER A 121 3.77 7.15 9.41
CA SER A 121 2.80 8.22 9.17
C SER A 121 1.45 7.71 8.64
N VAL A 122 1.03 6.52 9.08
CA VAL A 122 -0.24 5.90 8.71
C VAL A 122 -1.37 6.64 9.41
N LYS A 123 -2.24 7.27 8.61
CA LYS A 123 -3.37 8.07 9.10
C LYS A 123 -4.61 7.80 8.26
N PHE A 124 -5.79 8.04 8.84
CA PHE A 124 -7.02 8.14 8.07
C PHE A 124 -7.41 9.60 7.89
N PHE A 125 -8.04 9.90 6.77
CA PHE A 125 -8.58 11.23 6.48
C PHE A 125 -10.10 11.15 6.43
N ASP A 126 -10.77 12.07 7.11
CA ASP A 126 -12.23 12.18 7.03
C ASP A 126 -12.68 12.92 5.76
N ALA A 127 -13.99 13.02 5.55
CA ALA A 127 -14.57 13.73 4.41
C ALA A 127 -14.27 15.24 4.40
N GLY A 128 -13.90 15.82 5.55
CA GLY A 128 -13.45 17.21 5.66
C GLY A 128 -11.96 17.38 5.36
N GLY A 129 -11.22 16.30 5.08
CA GLY A 129 -9.78 16.33 4.85
C GLY A 129 -8.95 16.38 6.13
N ASN A 130 -9.57 16.22 7.31
CA ASN A 130 -8.82 16.20 8.56
C ASN A 130 -8.14 14.85 8.73
N SER A 131 -6.86 14.86 9.11
CA SER A 131 -6.13 13.64 9.44
C SER A 131 -6.44 13.20 10.87
N HIS A 132 -6.58 11.91 11.07
CA HIS A 132 -6.83 11.31 12.37
C HIS A 132 -5.83 10.18 12.63
N GLN A 133 -5.42 10.06 13.89
CA GLN A 133 -4.52 8.99 14.34
C GLN A 133 -5.28 7.67 14.45
N ILE A 134 -4.58 6.58 14.17
CA ILE A 134 -5.10 5.23 14.39
C ILE A 134 -4.77 4.85 15.83
N ASN A 135 -5.77 4.97 16.70
CA ASN A 135 -5.68 4.74 18.14
C ASN A 135 -6.23 3.37 18.57
N SER A 136 -6.32 2.42 17.65
CA SER A 136 -6.79 1.05 17.90
C SER A 136 -5.67 0.04 17.65
N ALA A 137 -5.63 -1.03 18.44
CA ALA A 137 -4.76 -2.16 18.16
C ALA A 137 -5.14 -2.77 16.80
N LEU A 138 -4.24 -2.68 15.83
CA LEU A 138 -4.44 -3.28 14.52
C LEU A 138 -4.10 -4.77 14.59
N GLY A 139 -5.05 -5.62 14.21
CA GLY A 139 -4.75 -7.01 13.91
C GLY A 139 -3.85 -7.10 12.67
N TYR A 140 -3.02 -8.13 12.59
CA TYR A 140 -2.21 -8.44 11.42
C TYR A 140 -2.58 -9.81 10.86
N ILE A 141 -2.34 -10.00 9.55
CA ILE A 141 -2.63 -11.25 8.85
C ILE A 141 -1.36 -11.68 8.11
N SER A 142 -0.58 -12.58 8.72
CA SER A 142 0.63 -13.12 8.07
C SER A 142 1.06 -14.42 8.73
N ASN A 143 1.27 -15.45 7.90
CA ASN A 143 1.84 -16.74 8.34
C ASN A 143 3.34 -16.86 8.03
N CYS A 144 3.87 -15.92 7.22
CA CYS A 144 5.20 -16.03 6.61
C CYS A 144 6.19 -14.96 7.10
N TYR A 145 5.66 -13.79 7.45
CA TYR A 145 6.44 -12.60 7.75
C TYR A 145 6.03 -12.04 9.11
N ARG A 146 6.99 -11.41 9.78
CA ARG A 146 6.72 -10.73 11.04
C ARG A 146 6.13 -9.36 10.74
N VAL A 147 5.24 -8.93 11.63
CA VAL A 147 4.68 -7.59 11.70
C VAL A 147 4.83 -7.15 13.15
N SER A 148 5.36 -5.95 13.38
CA SER A 148 5.40 -5.39 14.74
C SER A 148 4.03 -4.88 15.15
N ASP A 149 3.86 -4.60 16.43
CA ASP A 149 2.73 -3.81 16.89
C ASP A 149 2.70 -2.45 16.19
N PHE A 150 1.49 -1.90 16.07
CA PHE A 150 1.27 -0.57 15.54
C PHE A 150 1.56 0.46 16.63
N GLU A 151 2.64 1.23 16.46
CA GLU A 151 3.10 2.23 17.41
C GLU A 151 3.56 3.48 16.66
N HIS A 152 3.35 4.66 17.24
CA HIS A 152 3.81 5.94 16.69
C HIS A 152 3.40 6.15 15.21
N ASP A 153 2.13 5.87 14.89
CA ASP A 153 1.55 5.95 13.54
C ASP A 153 2.27 5.05 12.50
N GLY A 154 2.87 3.93 12.92
CA GLY A 154 3.62 3.06 12.03
C GLY A 154 3.81 1.64 12.56
N PHE A 155 4.43 0.81 11.73
CA PHE A 155 4.80 -0.56 12.06
C PHE A 155 5.93 -1.05 11.16
N PHE A 156 6.74 -1.96 11.67
CA PHE A 156 7.75 -2.68 10.91
C PHE A 156 7.18 -3.98 10.36
N TYR A 157 7.65 -4.39 9.20
CA TYR A 157 7.20 -5.63 8.58
C TYR A 157 8.29 -6.27 7.72
N GLY A 158 8.10 -7.56 7.44
CA GLY A 158 8.90 -8.30 6.46
C GLY A 158 9.77 -9.36 7.10
N GLY A 159 10.90 -9.64 6.45
CA GLY A 159 11.83 -10.69 6.87
C GLY A 159 12.29 -11.55 5.70
N PRO A 160 13.15 -12.54 5.96
CA PRO A 160 13.78 -13.36 4.92
C PRO A 160 12.79 -14.23 4.12
N GLY A 161 11.55 -14.37 4.59
CA GLY A 161 10.66 -15.44 4.15
C GLY A 161 11.12 -16.79 4.68
N ASN A 162 10.33 -17.84 4.44
CA ASN A 162 10.64 -19.22 4.82
C ASN A 162 9.62 -20.17 4.18
N PHE A 163 9.71 -21.47 4.50
CA PHE A 163 8.64 -22.42 4.21
C PHE A 163 7.40 -22.11 5.05
N CYS A 164 6.42 -21.58 4.33
CA CYS A 164 5.05 -21.26 4.66
C CYS A 164 4.32 -21.18 3.29
#